data_AF-A0A6P4JE17-F1
#
_entry.id   AF-A0A6P4JE17-F1
#
_cell.length_a   1.000
_cell.length_b   1.000
_cell.length_c   1.000
_cell.angle_alpha   90.00
_cell.angle_beta   90.00
_cell.angle_gamma   90.00
#
_symmetry.space_group_name_H-M   'P 1'
#
loop_
_entity.id
_entity.type
_entity.pdbx_description
1 polymer ?
#
loop_
_entity_poly.entity_id
_entity_poly.type
_entity_poly.pdbx_seq_one_letter_code
_entity_poly.pdbx_strand_id
1 'polypeptide(L)'
;MCDQLRGLIVGTVAVALLLLLLAGSSEARPMDLYDDVSDFFDAISLDDVANTGRNTHPEQFCLMPARKGVCRALIPRWRYDPEQKKCVEFKFGGCDGNENNFPSYKDCMSTCEGM
;
A
#
# COMPACT_ATOMS: atom_id res chain seq x y z
N MET A 1 -71.13 1.42 9.02
CA MET A 1 -69.89 0.60 9.13
C MET A 1 -68.95 0.73 7.92
N CYS A 2 -69.39 1.18 6.73
CA CYS A 2 -68.52 1.32 5.54
C CYS A 2 -67.64 2.59 5.54
N ASP A 3 -68.11 3.70 6.11
CA ASP A 3 -67.38 4.99 6.05
C ASP A 3 -66.20 5.08 7.04
N GLN A 4 -66.30 4.43 8.21
CA GLN A 4 -65.20 4.36 9.18
C GLN A 4 -64.01 3.54 8.61
N LEU A 5 -64.33 2.48 7.86
CA LEU A 5 -63.34 1.62 7.22
C LEU A 5 -62.67 2.34 6.03
N ARG A 6 -63.44 3.12 5.26
CA ARG A 6 -62.91 3.98 4.20
C ARG A 6 -61.99 5.08 4.73
N GLY A 7 -62.35 5.74 5.82
CA GLY A 7 -61.50 6.75 6.47
C GLY A 7 -60.19 6.16 7.01
N LEU A 8 -60.26 4.96 7.59
CA LEU A 8 -59.08 4.26 8.07
C LEU A 8 -58.16 3.83 6.92
N ILE A 9 -58.71 3.34 5.80
CA ILE A 9 -57.94 2.96 4.60
C ILE A 9 -57.32 4.19 3.94
N VAL A 10 -58.07 5.28 3.79
CA VAL A 10 -57.55 6.54 3.21
C VAL A 10 -56.44 7.11 4.10
N GLY A 11 -56.62 7.06 5.43
CA GLY A 11 -55.61 7.49 6.39
C GLY A 11 -54.35 6.64 6.35
N THR A 12 -54.47 5.31 6.30
CA THR A 12 -53.31 4.42 6.24
C THR A 12 -52.56 4.54 4.92
N VAL A 13 -53.27 4.68 3.78
CA VAL A 13 -52.65 4.91 2.47
C VAL A 13 -51.94 6.26 2.41
N ALA A 14 -52.56 7.33 2.95
CA ALA A 14 -51.94 8.66 3.00
C ALA A 14 -50.67 8.67 3.87
N VAL A 15 -50.69 8.01 5.03
CA VAL A 15 -49.51 7.88 5.91
C VAL A 15 -48.42 7.04 5.26
N ALA A 16 -48.76 5.93 4.60
CA ALA A 16 -47.79 5.11 3.89
C ALA A 16 -47.11 5.86 2.73
N LEU A 17 -47.89 6.63 1.94
CA LEU A 17 -47.36 7.50 0.89
C LEU A 17 -46.47 8.60 1.46
N LEU A 18 -46.87 9.24 2.56
CA LEU A 18 -46.04 10.26 3.22
C LEU A 18 -44.72 9.66 3.74
N LEU A 19 -44.77 8.47 4.33
CA LEU A 19 -43.59 7.75 4.79
C LEU A 19 -42.67 7.34 3.64
N LEU A 20 -43.21 6.96 2.48
CA LEU A 20 -42.43 6.67 1.27
C LEU A 20 -41.83 7.92 0.63
N LEU A 21 -42.44 9.10 0.79
CA LEU A 21 -41.87 10.37 0.33
C LEU A 21 -40.80 10.92 1.29
N LEU A 22 -40.91 10.64 2.60
CA LEU A 22 -39.90 11.00 3.61
C LEU A 22 -38.73 10.01 3.67
N ALA A 23 -39.01 8.73 3.42
CA ALA A 23 -37.99 7.74 3.08
C ALA A 23 -37.58 7.99 1.63
N GLY A 24 -36.90 9.11 1.39
CA GLY A 24 -36.32 9.44 0.10
C GLY A 24 -35.64 8.19 -0.46
N SER A 25 -35.86 7.93 -1.74
CA SER A 25 -35.22 6.82 -2.44
C SER A 25 -33.71 7.03 -2.35
N SER A 26 -33.10 6.43 -1.32
CA SER A 26 -31.69 6.11 -1.36
C SER A 26 -31.57 5.09 -2.48
N GLU A 27 -31.34 5.57 -3.68
CA GLU A 27 -30.70 4.78 -4.71
C GLU A 27 -29.39 4.33 -4.08
N ALA A 28 -29.39 3.11 -3.54
CA ALA A 28 -28.17 2.40 -3.23
C ALA A 28 -27.44 2.25 -4.56
N ARG A 29 -26.56 3.20 -4.87
CA ARG A 29 -25.61 3.05 -5.95
C ARG A 29 -24.57 2.03 -5.51
N PRO A 30 -24.17 1.10 -6.39
CA PRO A 30 -23.16 0.10 -6.08
C PRO A 30 -21.78 0.75 -5.89
N MET A 31 -21.21 0.57 -4.70
CA MET A 31 -19.78 0.57 -4.32
C MET A 31 -18.78 1.35 -5.19
N ASP A 32 -18.75 2.67 -5.04
CA ASP A 32 -17.77 3.60 -5.60
C ASP A 32 -16.50 3.73 -4.72
N LEU A 33 -15.90 2.59 -4.35
CA LEU A 33 -14.56 2.52 -3.72
C LEU A 33 -13.57 1.74 -4.61
N TYR A 34 -13.73 1.83 -5.92
CA TYR A 34 -12.84 1.14 -6.88
C TYR A 34 -12.37 2.02 -8.05
N ASP A 35 -12.74 3.30 -8.10
CA ASP A 35 -12.39 4.19 -9.22
C ASP A 35 -10.98 4.81 -9.13
N ASP A 36 -10.38 4.97 -7.94
CA ASP A 36 -9.02 5.56 -7.85
C ASP A 36 -7.92 4.57 -8.26
N VAL A 37 -8.20 3.27 -8.19
CA VAL A 37 -7.20 2.23 -8.46
C VAL A 37 -7.21 1.86 -9.94
N SER A 38 -8.36 1.88 -10.62
CA SER A 38 -8.47 1.60 -12.06
C SER A 38 -7.86 2.68 -12.92
N ASP A 39 -8.03 3.96 -12.56
CA ASP A 39 -7.40 5.08 -13.27
C ASP A 39 -5.87 5.06 -13.12
N PHE A 40 -5.36 4.52 -12.00
CA PHE A 40 -3.95 4.23 -11.86
C PHE A 40 -3.51 3.11 -12.81
N PHE A 41 -4.25 2.00 -12.89
CA PHE A 41 -3.90 0.87 -13.77
C PHE A 41 -4.03 1.17 -15.26
N ASP A 42 -4.91 2.09 -15.68
CA ASP A 42 -5.03 2.53 -17.08
C ASP A 42 -3.97 3.57 -17.48
N ALA A 43 -3.39 4.28 -16.51
CA ALA A 43 -2.31 5.24 -16.73
C ALA A 43 -0.90 4.62 -16.81
N ILE A 44 -0.72 3.38 -16.35
CA ILE A 44 0.52 2.61 -16.51
C ILE A 44 0.37 1.65 -17.69
N SER A 45 0.98 1.98 -18.83
CA SER A 45 1.11 1.02 -19.93
C SER A 45 1.92 -0.20 -19.46
N LEU A 46 1.61 -1.40 -19.93
CA LEU A 46 2.45 -2.59 -19.70
C LEU A 46 3.88 -2.39 -20.23
N ASP A 47 4.05 -1.48 -21.20
CA ASP A 47 5.35 -1.05 -21.71
C ASP A 47 6.08 -0.13 -20.70
N ASP A 48 5.34 0.60 -19.86
CA ASP A 48 5.88 1.41 -18.76
C ASP A 48 6.22 0.57 -17.53
N VAL A 49 5.51 -0.53 -17.26
CA VAL A 49 5.90 -1.48 -16.18
C VAL A 49 7.24 -2.14 -16.50
N ALA A 50 7.47 -2.50 -17.77
CA ALA A 50 8.75 -3.03 -18.25
C ALA A 50 9.87 -1.96 -18.30
N ASN A 51 9.51 -0.69 -18.52
CA ASN A 51 10.45 0.45 -18.50
C ASN A 51 10.68 1.07 -17.11
N THR A 52 9.80 0.82 -16.13
CA THR A 52 10.12 0.89 -14.71
C THR A 52 10.84 -0.38 -14.27
N GLY A 53 11.73 -0.90 -15.12
CA GLY A 53 12.83 -1.72 -14.65
C GLY A 53 13.41 -1.00 -13.45
N ARG A 54 13.36 -1.65 -12.28
CA ARG A 54 13.82 -1.12 -10.99
C ARG A 54 14.83 0.01 -11.19
N ASN A 55 14.40 1.26 -10.99
CA ASN A 55 15.34 2.32 -10.67
C ASN A 55 15.86 2.09 -9.22
N THR A 56 16.37 0.88 -8.96
CA THR A 56 17.24 0.61 -7.82
C THR A 56 18.59 1.11 -8.25
N HIS A 57 18.76 2.43 -8.25
CA HIS A 57 20.03 3.11 -8.42
C HIS A 57 20.91 2.63 -7.24
N PRO A 58 21.77 1.60 -7.43
CA PRO A 58 22.39 0.91 -6.31
C PRO A 58 23.27 1.87 -5.50
N GLU A 59 23.81 2.91 -6.13
CA GLU A 59 24.61 3.93 -5.46
C GLU A 59 23.80 4.75 -4.44
N GLN A 60 22.45 4.81 -4.53
CA GLN A 60 21.62 5.44 -3.49
C GLN A 60 21.70 4.70 -2.16
N PHE A 61 21.92 3.37 -2.17
CA PHE A 61 21.96 2.59 -0.95
C PHE A 61 23.27 1.89 -0.65
N CYS A 62 23.97 1.35 -1.65
CA CYS A 62 25.27 0.70 -1.48
C CYS A 62 26.31 1.64 -0.88
N LEU A 63 26.19 2.95 -1.12
CA LEU A 63 27.10 3.97 -0.59
C LEU A 63 26.65 4.56 0.75
N MET A 64 25.48 4.18 1.26
CA MET A 64 25.05 4.63 2.59
C MET A 64 25.91 3.98 3.68
N PRO A 65 26.13 4.67 4.82
CA PRO A 65 26.73 4.03 5.99
C PRO A 65 25.81 2.92 6.52
N ALA A 66 26.39 1.82 6.99
CA ALA A 66 25.59 0.76 7.63
C ALA A 66 24.88 1.29 8.88
N ARG A 67 23.58 1.00 8.97
CA ARG A 67 22.75 1.40 10.11
C ARG A 67 22.41 0.18 10.98
N LYS A 68 22.89 0.18 12.22
CA LYS A 68 22.53 -0.84 13.22
C LYS A 68 21.05 -0.74 13.63
N GLY A 69 20.50 0.46 13.70
CA GLY A 69 19.15 0.73 14.17
C GLY A 69 19.02 0.73 15.70
N VAL A 70 17.80 0.95 16.21
CA VAL A 70 17.54 1.17 17.65
C VAL A 70 17.42 -0.13 18.45
N CYS A 71 17.07 -1.23 17.77
CA CYS A 71 16.97 -2.55 18.40
C CYS A 71 18.35 -3.10 18.80
N ARG A 72 18.35 -4.08 19.72
CA ARG A 72 19.58 -4.57 20.39
C ARG A 72 19.94 -6.02 20.07
N ALA A 73 19.34 -6.61 19.03
CA ALA A 73 19.79 -7.92 18.55
C ALA A 73 21.21 -7.81 17.94
N LEU A 74 21.88 -8.95 17.77
CA LEU A 74 23.20 -9.05 17.15
C LEU A 74 23.11 -9.91 15.88
N ILE A 75 22.32 -9.47 14.92
CA ILE A 75 22.04 -10.23 13.70
C ILE A 75 23.22 -10.01 12.73
N PRO A 76 23.98 -11.05 12.35
CA PRO A 76 25.00 -10.95 11.32
C PRO A 76 24.37 -10.55 9.98
N ARG A 77 24.87 -9.47 9.38
CA ARG A 77 24.45 -8.96 8.07
C ARG A 77 25.66 -8.46 7.31
N TRP A 78 25.49 -8.22 6.02
CA TRP A 78 26.54 -7.72 5.13
C TRP A 78 26.19 -6.32 4.65
N ARG A 79 27.21 -5.48 4.49
CA ARG A 79 27.07 -4.13 3.94
C ARG A 79 28.22 -3.86 2.98
N TYR A 80 27.99 -3.07 1.95
CA TYR A 80 29.02 -2.63 1.03
C TYR A 80 29.93 -1.59 1.70
N ASP A 81 31.23 -1.73 1.48
CA ASP A 81 32.26 -0.79 1.93
C ASP A 81 32.94 -0.19 0.69
N PRO A 82 32.66 1.07 0.33
CA PRO A 82 33.20 1.68 -0.88
C PRO A 82 34.71 1.96 -0.78
N GLU A 83 35.26 2.10 0.42
CA GLU A 83 36.71 2.27 0.60
C GLU A 83 37.45 0.97 0.28
N GLN A 84 36.88 -0.15 0.74
CA GLN A 84 37.44 -1.48 0.51
C GLN A 84 36.95 -2.14 -0.79
N LYS A 85 35.99 -1.51 -1.47
CA LYS A 85 35.28 -2.02 -2.66
C LYS A 85 34.76 -3.44 -2.51
N LYS A 86 34.28 -3.79 -1.31
CA LYS A 86 33.82 -5.15 -0.99
C LYS A 86 32.72 -5.14 0.06
N CYS A 87 31.97 -6.22 0.14
CA CYS A 87 31.01 -6.43 1.21
C CYS A 87 31.70 -6.92 2.49
N VAL A 88 31.33 -6.33 3.62
CA VAL A 88 31.87 -6.67 4.95
C VAL A 88 30.73 -6.98 5.92
N GLU A 89 30.99 -7.88 6.88
CA GLU A 89 30.00 -8.22 7.90
C GLU A 89 29.84 -7.08 8.91
N PHE A 90 28.61 -6.83 9.37
CA PHE A 90 28.29 -5.97 10.50
C PHE A 90 27.15 -6.57 11.34
N LYS A 91 26.92 -6.02 12.54
CA LYS A 91 25.83 -6.46 13.43
C LYS A 91 24.64 -5.52 13.31
N PHE A 92 23.54 -6.02 12.75
CA PHE A 92 22.26 -5.34 12.66
C PHE A 92 21.45 -5.55 13.94
N GLY A 93 20.84 -4.47 14.44
CA GLY A 93 20.05 -4.43 15.66
C GLY A 93 18.70 -5.15 15.55
N GLY A 94 18.20 -5.39 14.34
CA GLY A 94 16.94 -6.11 14.07
C GLY A 94 15.77 -5.22 13.66
N CYS A 95 15.87 -3.91 13.81
CA CYS A 95 14.89 -2.92 13.33
C CYS A 95 15.59 -1.61 12.97
N ASP A 96 14.89 -0.71 12.27
CA ASP A 96 15.38 0.63 11.87
C ASP A 96 16.75 0.64 11.20
N GLY A 97 16.99 -0.36 10.34
CA GLY A 97 18.14 -0.40 9.45
C GLY A 97 17.94 0.53 8.23
N ASN A 98 18.88 0.47 7.30
CA ASN A 98 18.74 0.99 5.95
C ASN A 98 19.07 -0.13 4.95
N GLU A 99 19.04 0.20 3.66
CA GLU A 99 19.12 -0.73 2.54
C GLU A 99 20.55 -1.26 2.30
N ASN A 100 21.59 -0.64 2.87
CA ASN A 100 22.94 -1.21 2.92
C ASN A 100 23.03 -2.32 3.99
N ASN A 101 22.20 -3.35 3.83
CA ASN A 101 21.99 -4.42 4.82
C ASN A 101 21.48 -5.68 4.12
N PHE A 102 22.38 -6.61 3.85
CA PHE A 102 22.13 -7.83 3.10
C PHE A 102 22.23 -9.07 3.99
N PRO A 103 21.45 -10.13 3.73
CA PRO A 103 21.50 -11.36 4.52
C PRO A 103 22.74 -12.20 4.22
N SER A 104 23.36 -12.05 3.06
CA SER A 104 24.57 -12.78 2.68
C SER A 104 25.58 -11.91 1.93
N TYR A 105 26.85 -12.36 1.93
CA TYR A 105 27.90 -11.73 1.12
C TYR A 105 27.56 -11.75 -0.37
N LYS A 106 27.00 -12.86 -0.86
CA LYS A 106 26.63 -13.04 -2.27
C LYS A 106 25.57 -12.04 -2.70
N ASP A 107 24.54 -11.83 -1.89
CA ASP A 107 23.47 -10.88 -2.20
C ASP A 107 24.02 -9.46 -2.24
N CYS A 108 24.85 -9.10 -1.26
CA CYS A 108 25.51 -7.81 -1.20
C CYS A 108 26.39 -7.56 -2.44
N MET A 109 27.27 -8.49 -2.80
CA MET A 109 28.15 -8.33 -3.96
C MET A 109 27.34 -8.30 -5.26
N SER A 110 26.36 -9.19 -5.43
CA SER A 110 25.53 -9.20 -6.65
C SER A 110 24.72 -7.90 -6.84
N THR A 111 24.52 -7.14 -5.76
CA THR A 111 23.76 -5.89 -5.78
C THR A 111 24.67 -4.66 -5.89
N CYS A 112 25.82 -4.66 -5.20
CA CYS A 112 26.66 -3.48 -5.00
C CYS A 112 28.07 -3.60 -5.62
N GLU A 113 28.38 -4.67 -6.35
CA GLU A 113 29.66 -4.80 -7.04
C GLU A 113 29.88 -3.64 -8.02
N GLY A 114 31.07 -3.04 -7.96
CA GLY A 114 31.45 -1.91 -8.82
C GLY A 114 31.00 -0.53 -8.35
N MET A 115 30.32 -0.43 -7.20
CA MET A 115 29.96 0.84 -6.55
C MET A 115 31.17 1.57 -5.94
#